data_AF-A0AAU9LQ98-F1
#
_entry.id   AF-A0AAU9LQ98-F1
#
_cell.length_a   1.000
_cell.length_b   1.000
_cell.length_c   1.000
_cell.angle_alpha   90.00
_cell.angle_beta   90.00
_cell.angle_gamma   90.00
#
_symmetry.space_group_name_H-M   'P 1'
#
loop_
_entity.id
_entity.type
_entity.pdbx_description
1 polymer ?
#
loop_
_entity_poly.entity_id
_entity_poly.type
_entity_poly.pdbx_seq_one_letter_code
_entity_poly.pdbx_strand_id
1 'polypeptide(L)'
;MSTEQKVSWSDSFSEAQTAIQSLSTILPSIPPTLSSSDTPSLALLTDQELATQVSDHLRQPDSGAGDNQLCRWLYDTFNTSKVDLQLVILRFLPIIAGIYLSRIPLRKPLAGFEAVLLAIYAHETTARNGQAITINLPDLSHPSIYHESKPQPHKSASTDLNLQNR
;
A
#
# COMPACT_ATOMS: atom_id res chain seq x y z
N MET A 1 29.33 -8.19 11.41
CA MET A 1 27.95 -7.74 11.09
C MET A 1 27.89 -7.11 9.69
N SER A 2 28.40 -7.79 8.64
CA SER A 2 28.48 -7.22 7.27
C SER A 2 28.02 -8.18 6.17
N THR A 3 27.70 -9.43 6.50
CA THR A 3 27.30 -10.46 5.53
C THR A 3 25.78 -10.51 5.33
N GLU A 4 24.97 -10.33 6.39
CA GLU A 4 23.50 -10.33 6.29
C GLU A 4 22.95 -9.14 5.49
N GLN A 5 23.50 -7.93 5.68
CA GLN A 5 23.06 -6.76 4.91
C GLN A 5 23.38 -6.88 3.42
N LYS A 6 24.54 -7.44 3.07
CA LYS A 6 24.93 -7.58 1.66
C LYS A 6 24.06 -8.60 0.92
N VAL A 7 23.69 -9.69 1.58
CA VAL A 7 22.79 -10.73 1.04
C VAL A 7 21.38 -10.18 0.87
N SER A 8 20.84 -9.47 1.86
CA SER A 8 19.50 -8.88 1.79
C SER A 8 19.35 -7.85 0.66
N TRP A 9 20.40 -7.07 0.35
CA TRP A 9 20.37 -6.09 -0.74
C TRP A 9 20.46 -6.74 -2.13
N SER A 10 21.30 -7.76 -2.29
CA SER A 10 21.40 -8.50 -3.56
C SER A 10 20.11 -9.24 -3.90
N ASP A 11 19.43 -9.80 -2.89
CA ASP A 11 18.18 -10.53 -3.10
C ASP A 11 17.04 -9.59 -3.54
N SER A 12 16.91 -8.43 -2.89
CA SER A 12 15.92 -7.41 -3.27
C SER A 12 16.15 -6.87 -4.69
N PHE A 13 17.41 -6.69 -5.09
CA PHE A 13 17.77 -6.29 -6.45
C PHE A 13 17.39 -7.37 -7.47
N SER A 14 17.71 -8.64 -7.18
CA SER A 14 17.40 -9.76 -8.07
C SER A 14 15.90 -10.00 -8.25
N GLU A 15 15.12 -9.88 -7.18
CA GLU A 15 13.66 -9.99 -7.23
C GLU A 15 13.03 -8.83 -8.03
N ALA A 16 13.50 -7.60 -7.81
CA ALA A 16 13.03 -6.44 -8.57
C ALA A 16 13.37 -6.57 -10.07
N GLN A 17 14.54 -7.08 -10.42
CA GLN A 17 14.91 -7.33 -11.81
C GLN A 17 14.04 -8.43 -12.44
N THR A 18 13.72 -9.49 -11.69
CA THR A 18 12.80 -10.54 -12.13
C THR A 18 11.38 -10.00 -12.33
N ALA A 19 10.93 -9.09 -11.47
CA ALA A 19 9.66 -8.38 -11.63
C ALA A 19 9.65 -7.51 -12.90
N ILE A 20 10.74 -6.79 -13.21
CA ILE A 20 10.86 -6.02 -14.46
C ILE A 20 10.84 -6.94 -15.69
N GLN A 21 11.58 -8.04 -15.66
CA GLN A 21 11.62 -9.00 -16.78
C GLN A 21 10.26 -9.63 -17.04
N SER A 22 9.55 -10.05 -15.99
CA SER A 22 8.18 -10.57 -16.14
C SER A 22 7.23 -9.51 -16.68
N LEU A 23 7.33 -8.26 -16.21
CA LEU A 23 6.52 -7.15 -16.74
C LEU A 23 6.80 -6.87 -18.23
N SER A 24 8.04 -7.08 -18.69
CA SER A 24 8.43 -6.89 -20.09
C SER A 24 7.71 -7.82 -21.07
N THR A 25 7.22 -8.96 -20.58
CA THR A 25 6.44 -9.89 -21.38
C THR A 25 4.97 -9.49 -21.52
N ILE A 26 4.50 -8.59 -20.65
CA ILE A 26 3.10 -8.17 -20.57
C ILE A 26 2.90 -6.82 -21.26
N LEU A 27 3.84 -5.90 -21.08
CA LEU A 27 3.78 -4.57 -21.68
C LEU A 27 4.46 -4.53 -23.05
N PRO A 28 3.92 -3.75 -24.01
CA PRO A 28 4.46 -3.67 -25.37
C PRO A 28 5.82 -2.95 -25.45
N SER A 29 6.14 -2.06 -24.50
CA SER A 29 7.42 -1.34 -24.47
C SER A 29 7.80 -0.98 -23.04
N ILE A 30 9.01 -1.39 -22.62
CA ILE A 30 9.59 -0.99 -21.34
C ILE A 30 10.64 0.10 -21.56
N PRO A 31 10.58 1.22 -20.82
CA PRO A 31 11.59 2.25 -20.85
C PRO A 31 13.01 1.70 -20.60
N PRO A 32 14.01 2.05 -21.43
CA PRO A 32 15.39 1.57 -21.27
C PRO A 32 16.04 2.02 -19.96
N THR A 33 15.48 3.03 -19.30
CA THR A 33 15.84 3.53 -17.97
C THR A 33 15.69 2.46 -16.88
N LEU A 34 14.76 1.51 -17.05
CA LEU A 34 14.49 0.45 -16.08
C LEU A 34 15.51 -0.70 -16.16
N SER A 35 16.00 -1.00 -17.37
CA SER A 35 16.95 -2.08 -17.61
C SER A 35 18.38 -1.78 -17.15
N SER A 36 18.73 -0.49 -17.06
CA SER A 36 20.08 -0.01 -16.72
C SER A 36 20.18 0.63 -15.33
N SER A 37 19.11 0.56 -14.53
CA SER A 37 19.06 1.21 -13.21
C SER A 37 19.80 0.39 -12.14
N ASP A 38 20.62 1.07 -11.33
CA ASP A 38 21.23 0.50 -10.13
C ASP A 38 20.20 0.26 -9.00
N THR A 39 19.02 0.89 -9.09
CA THR A 39 17.90 0.76 -8.13
C THR A 39 16.59 0.41 -8.85
N PRO A 40 16.39 -0.86 -9.24
CA PRO A 40 15.27 -1.29 -10.08
C PRO A 40 13.89 -1.06 -9.45
N SER A 41 13.75 -1.23 -8.12
CA SER A 41 12.49 -1.02 -7.40
C SER A 41 12.06 0.45 -7.37
N LEU A 42 13.02 1.36 -7.13
CA LEU A 42 12.76 2.80 -7.15
C LEU A 42 12.42 3.27 -8.57
N ALA A 43 13.18 2.80 -9.57
CA ALA A 43 12.91 3.14 -10.97
C ALA A 43 11.50 2.69 -11.39
N LEU A 44 11.07 1.48 -11.02
CA LEU A 44 9.69 1.01 -11.20
C LEU A 44 8.65 1.92 -10.52
N LEU A 45 8.95 2.42 -9.31
CA LEU A 45 8.02 3.28 -8.57
C LEU A 45 7.89 4.67 -9.20
N THR A 46 8.99 5.24 -9.70
CA THR A 46 9.02 6.62 -10.19
C THR A 46 8.72 6.76 -11.68
N ASP A 47 8.87 5.70 -12.46
CA ASP A 47 8.65 5.77 -13.91
C ASP A 47 7.17 6.09 -14.20
N GLN A 48 6.96 7.20 -14.91
CA GLN A 48 5.63 7.70 -15.21
C GLN A 48 5.06 7.04 -16.47
N GLU A 49 5.90 6.73 -17.46
CA GLU A 49 5.47 6.13 -18.72
C GLU A 49 4.93 4.71 -18.46
N LEU A 50 5.70 3.90 -17.72
CA LEU A 50 5.29 2.58 -17.28
C LEU A 50 3.99 2.64 -16.50
N ALA A 51 3.87 3.58 -15.55
CA ALA A 51 2.67 3.69 -14.76
C ALA A 51 1.43 4.09 -15.58
N THR A 52 1.59 4.93 -16.60
CA THR A 52 0.51 5.23 -17.54
C THR A 52 0.12 3.99 -18.35
N GLN A 53 1.09 3.25 -18.89
CA GLN A 53 0.80 2.02 -19.64
C GLN A 53 0.10 0.95 -18.79
N VAL A 54 0.58 0.72 -17.56
CA VAL A 54 -0.06 -0.20 -16.61
C VAL A 54 -1.47 0.26 -16.27
N SER A 55 -1.66 1.56 -16.02
CA SER A 55 -2.98 2.13 -15.72
C SER A 55 -3.95 1.98 -16.89
N ASP A 56 -3.50 2.20 -18.12
CA ASP A 56 -4.30 2.06 -19.33
C ASP A 56 -4.68 0.60 -19.57
N HIS A 57 -3.77 -0.33 -19.30
CA HIS A 57 -4.03 -1.76 -19.35
C HIS A 57 -5.04 -2.22 -18.28
N LEU A 58 -4.96 -1.67 -17.06
CA LEU A 58 -5.94 -1.93 -16.00
C LEU A 58 -7.34 -1.41 -16.34
N ARG A 59 -7.43 -0.30 -17.09
CA ARG A 59 -8.71 0.32 -17.49
C ARG A 59 -9.43 -0.42 -18.63
N GLN A 60 -8.75 -1.31 -19.35
CA GLN A 60 -9.36 -2.07 -20.44
C GLN A 60 -10.57 -2.91 -19.95
N PRO A 61 -11.63 -3.06 -20.78
CA PRO A 61 -12.90 -3.66 -20.36
C PRO A 61 -12.83 -5.16 -20.04
N ASP A 62 -11.80 -5.84 -20.52
CA ASP A 62 -11.42 -7.24 -20.31
C ASP A 62 -10.45 -7.43 -19.12
N SER A 63 -9.92 -6.33 -18.56
CA SER A 63 -9.04 -6.37 -17.41
C SER A 63 -9.74 -6.83 -16.13
N GLY A 64 -9.00 -7.51 -15.25
CA GLY A 64 -9.48 -8.01 -13.96
C GLY A 64 -10.00 -9.45 -13.95
N ALA A 65 -10.05 -10.12 -15.10
CA ALA A 65 -10.32 -11.55 -15.17
C ALA A 65 -9.24 -12.38 -14.45
N GLY A 66 -9.57 -13.61 -14.03
CA GLY A 66 -8.64 -14.47 -13.27
C GLY A 66 -7.42 -14.95 -14.06
N ASP A 67 -7.48 -14.92 -15.39
CA ASP A 67 -6.40 -15.25 -16.32
C ASP A 67 -5.57 -14.03 -16.76
N ASN A 68 -5.88 -12.83 -16.24
CA ASN A 68 -5.17 -11.61 -16.60
C ASN A 68 -3.72 -11.64 -16.07
N GLN A 69 -2.77 -11.64 -17.01
CA GLN A 69 -1.33 -11.72 -16.70
C GLN A 69 -0.84 -10.54 -15.85
N LEU A 70 -1.39 -9.34 -16.04
CA LEU A 70 -1.04 -8.18 -15.23
C LEU A 70 -1.53 -8.33 -13.79
N CYS A 71 -2.75 -8.85 -13.57
CA CYS A 71 -3.26 -9.11 -12.22
C CYS A 71 -2.39 -10.14 -11.49
N ARG A 72 -1.94 -11.18 -12.20
CA ARG A 72 -1.00 -12.16 -11.66
C ARG A 72 0.34 -11.53 -11.30
N TRP A 73 0.89 -10.70 -12.19
CA TRP A 73 2.14 -9.98 -11.92
C TRP A 73 2.03 -9.07 -10.68
N LEU A 74 0.93 -8.34 -10.52
CA LEU A 74 0.66 -7.51 -9.35
C LEU A 74 0.64 -8.34 -8.06
N TYR A 75 -0.04 -9.50 -8.09
CA TYR A 75 -0.13 -10.42 -6.96
C TYR A 75 1.26 -10.99 -6.60
N ASP A 76 1.97 -11.56 -7.58
CA ASP A 76 3.27 -12.21 -7.36
C ASP A 76 4.30 -11.18 -6.85
N THR A 77 4.32 -9.97 -7.44
CA THR A 77 5.23 -8.89 -7.03
C THR A 77 4.93 -8.42 -5.62
N PHE A 78 3.67 -8.30 -5.21
CA PHE A 78 3.31 -7.93 -3.84
C PHE A 78 3.69 -9.01 -2.82
N ASN A 79 3.59 -10.29 -3.21
CA ASN A 79 3.86 -11.44 -2.33
C ASN A 79 5.36 -11.67 -2.04
N THR A 80 6.26 -11.02 -2.79
CA THR A 80 7.73 -11.02 -2.51
C THR A 80 8.07 -10.48 -1.12
N SER A 81 7.13 -9.78 -0.45
CA SER A 81 7.30 -9.19 0.88
C SER A 81 8.45 -8.18 0.98
N LYS A 82 8.90 -7.63 -0.15
CA LYS A 82 9.85 -6.52 -0.21
C LYS A 82 9.10 -5.20 -0.19
N VAL A 83 9.37 -4.36 0.81
CA VAL A 83 8.67 -3.08 1.01
C VAL A 83 8.68 -2.21 -0.25
N ASP A 84 9.82 -2.12 -0.93
CA ASP A 84 9.92 -1.28 -2.14
C ASP A 84 9.02 -1.77 -3.28
N LEU A 85 8.93 -3.08 -3.49
CA LEU A 85 8.05 -3.68 -4.52
C LEU A 85 6.58 -3.60 -4.11
N GLN A 86 6.27 -3.78 -2.83
CA GLN A 86 4.92 -3.59 -2.32
C GLN A 86 4.43 -2.16 -2.52
N LEU A 87 5.30 -1.15 -2.32
CA LEU A 87 4.98 0.25 -2.60
C LEU A 87 4.65 0.49 -4.08
N VAL A 88 5.37 -0.15 -5.01
CA VAL A 88 5.05 -0.10 -6.44
C VAL A 88 3.63 -0.61 -6.70
N ILE A 89 3.24 -1.72 -6.08
CA ILE A 89 1.88 -2.26 -6.26
C ILE A 89 0.82 -1.36 -5.61
N LEU A 90 1.09 -0.84 -4.41
CA LEU A 90 0.18 0.06 -3.70
C LEU A 90 -0.10 1.36 -4.48
N ARG A 91 0.82 1.81 -5.35
CA ARG A 91 0.58 2.94 -6.26
C ARG A 91 -0.63 2.72 -7.17
N PHE A 92 -0.88 1.48 -7.59
CA PHE A 92 -1.99 1.14 -8.50
C PHE A 92 -3.29 0.78 -7.76
N LEU A 93 -3.25 0.65 -6.43
CA LEU A 93 -4.39 0.27 -5.60
C LEU A 93 -5.62 1.18 -5.80
N PRO A 94 -5.51 2.53 -5.84
CA PRO A 94 -6.69 3.39 -6.06
C PRO A 94 -7.35 3.15 -7.43
N ILE A 95 -6.56 2.81 -8.44
CA ILE A 95 -7.05 2.54 -9.80
C ILE A 95 -7.80 1.20 -9.80
N ILE A 96 -7.20 0.15 -9.23
CA ILE A 96 -7.82 -1.18 -9.12
C ILE A 96 -9.12 -1.10 -8.33
N ALA A 97 -9.11 -0.45 -7.16
CA ALA A 97 -10.29 -0.29 -6.32
C ALA A 97 -11.40 0.50 -7.03
N GLY A 98 -11.06 1.62 -7.69
CA GLY A 98 -12.02 2.41 -8.44
C GLY A 98 -12.67 1.63 -9.59
N ILE A 99 -11.88 0.89 -10.36
CA ILE A 99 -12.38 0.06 -11.47
C ILE A 99 -13.22 -1.09 -10.93
N TYR A 100 -12.73 -1.80 -9.91
CA TYR A 100 -13.44 -2.89 -9.26
C TYR A 100 -14.83 -2.43 -8.79
N LEU A 101 -14.89 -1.37 -7.98
CA LEU A 101 -16.16 -0.81 -7.48
C LEU A 101 -17.10 -0.36 -8.60
N SER A 102 -16.57 0.24 -9.67
CA SER A 102 -17.39 0.64 -10.83
C SER A 102 -17.98 -0.55 -11.61
N ARG A 103 -17.33 -1.73 -11.54
CA ARG A 103 -17.70 -2.92 -12.31
C ARG A 103 -18.53 -3.93 -11.51
N ILE A 104 -18.57 -3.84 -10.18
CA ILE A 104 -19.43 -4.69 -9.32
C ILE A 104 -20.90 -4.70 -9.80
N PRO A 105 -21.55 -3.55 -10.13
CA PRO A 105 -22.95 -3.56 -10.57
C PRO A 105 -23.17 -4.32 -11.88
N LEU A 106 -22.14 -4.44 -12.72
CA LEU A 106 -22.19 -5.14 -14.01
C LEU A 106 -22.10 -6.66 -13.86
N ARG A 107 -21.93 -7.20 -12.64
CA ARG A 107 -21.80 -8.65 -12.36
C ARG A 107 -20.76 -9.35 -13.23
N LYS A 108 -19.72 -8.64 -13.64
CA LYS A 108 -18.58 -9.24 -14.34
C LYS A 108 -17.68 -9.94 -13.32
N PRO A 109 -17.18 -11.16 -13.61
CA PRO A 109 -16.21 -11.80 -12.75
C PRO A 109 -14.89 -11.02 -12.79
N LEU A 110 -14.41 -10.55 -11.64
CA LEU A 110 -13.19 -9.76 -11.50
C LEU A 110 -12.19 -10.45 -10.56
N ALA A 111 -12.09 -11.77 -10.66
CA ALA A 111 -11.30 -12.62 -9.77
C ALA A 111 -9.82 -12.19 -9.66
N GLY A 112 -9.25 -11.63 -10.74
CA GLY A 112 -7.88 -11.10 -10.72
C GLY A 112 -7.74 -9.89 -9.80
N PHE A 113 -8.67 -8.94 -9.87
CA PHE A 113 -8.67 -7.77 -8.97
C PHE A 113 -9.01 -8.17 -7.54
N GLU A 114 -9.96 -9.08 -7.35
CA GLU A 114 -10.31 -9.62 -6.02
C GLU A 114 -9.09 -10.28 -5.37
N ALA A 115 -8.34 -11.09 -6.11
CA ALA A 115 -7.13 -11.75 -5.59
C ALA A 115 -6.07 -10.74 -5.14
N VAL A 116 -5.82 -9.69 -5.92
CA VAL A 116 -4.85 -8.62 -5.55
C VAL A 116 -5.32 -7.87 -4.31
N LEU A 117 -6.60 -7.45 -4.26
CA LEU A 117 -7.16 -6.73 -3.11
C LEU A 117 -7.14 -7.59 -1.84
N LEU A 118 -7.50 -8.87 -1.95
CA LEU A 118 -7.45 -9.82 -0.85
C LEU A 118 -6.03 -10.08 -0.37
N ALA A 119 -5.05 -10.18 -1.27
CA ALA A 119 -3.65 -10.33 -0.90
C ALA A 119 -3.16 -9.15 -0.05
N ILE A 120 -3.49 -7.92 -0.47
CA ILE A 120 -3.13 -6.69 0.25
C ILE A 120 -3.81 -6.66 1.62
N TYR A 121 -5.11 -6.96 1.69
CA TYR A 121 -5.86 -7.00 2.94
C TYR A 121 -5.33 -8.08 3.91
N ALA A 122 -5.05 -9.28 3.41
CA ALA A 122 -4.49 -10.38 4.20
C ALA A 122 -3.11 -10.01 4.74
N HIS A 123 -2.24 -9.40 3.94
CA HIS A 123 -0.93 -8.93 4.39
C HIS A 123 -1.03 -7.89 5.50
N GLU A 124 -1.96 -6.93 5.37
CA GLU A 124 -2.15 -5.89 6.38
C GLU A 124 -2.72 -6.44 7.70
N THR A 125 -3.71 -7.32 7.62
CA THR A 125 -4.35 -7.91 8.80
C THR A 125 -3.43 -8.89 9.54
N THR A 126 -2.61 -9.64 8.81
CA THR A 126 -1.59 -10.53 9.38
C THR A 126 -0.45 -9.73 10.02
N ALA A 127 0.01 -8.63 9.40
CA ALA A 127 1.00 -7.73 9.99
C ALA A 127 0.54 -7.14 11.34
N ARG A 128 -0.78 -6.90 11.50
CA ARG A 128 -1.37 -6.45 12.77
C ARG A 128 -1.68 -7.57 13.76
N ASN A 129 -1.48 -8.84 13.41
CA ASN A 129 -1.87 -9.98 14.22
C ASN A 129 -3.34 -9.89 14.70
N GLY A 130 -4.23 -9.37 13.85
CA GLY A 130 -5.64 -9.13 14.17
C GLY A 130 -5.92 -7.99 15.16
N GLN A 131 -4.92 -7.20 15.57
CA GLN A 131 -5.11 -6.08 16.50
C GLN A 131 -5.73 -4.85 15.80
N ALA A 132 -6.62 -4.17 16.52
CA ALA A 132 -7.21 -2.91 16.07
C ALA A 132 -6.17 -1.78 16.13
N ILE A 133 -6.25 -0.85 15.18
CA ILE A 133 -5.45 0.38 15.21
C ILE A 133 -6.10 1.32 16.23
N THR A 134 -5.46 1.49 17.39
CA THR A 134 -5.90 2.42 18.43
C THR A 134 -5.02 3.67 18.42
N ILE A 135 -5.66 4.83 18.38
CA ILE A 135 -4.98 6.11 18.60
C ILE A 135 -5.41 6.65 19.96
N ASN A 136 -4.45 7.14 20.75
CA ASN A 136 -4.74 7.87 21.97
C ASN A 136 -5.00 9.32 21.62
N LEU A 137 -6.20 9.82 21.95
CA LEU A 137 -6.54 11.22 21.72
C LEU A 137 -5.74 12.09 22.70
N PRO A 138 -4.94 13.05 22.21
CA PRO A 138 -4.19 13.93 23.09
C PRO A 138 -5.15 14.83 23.86
N ASP A 139 -4.91 14.96 25.16
CA ASP A 139 -5.67 15.82 26.07
C ASP A 139 -4.76 16.92 26.60
N LEU A 140 -5.24 18.17 26.55
CA LEU A 140 -4.54 19.36 27.03
C LEU A 140 -4.42 19.41 28.56
N SER A 141 -5.24 18.61 29.27
CA SER A 141 -5.13 18.46 30.73
C SER A 141 -3.83 17.76 31.16
N HIS A 142 -3.21 17.02 30.23
CA HIS A 142 -1.97 16.30 30.44
C HIS A 142 -0.79 17.01 29.75
N PRO A 143 0.41 17.01 30.36
CA PRO A 143 1.60 17.52 29.70
C PRO A 143 1.91 16.63 28.49
N SER A 144 2.36 17.27 27.41
CA SER A 144 2.79 16.63 26.16
C SER A 144 4.16 17.18 25.76
N ILE A 145 4.77 16.58 24.74
CA ILE A 145 6.09 17.00 24.21
C ILE A 145 6.12 18.49 23.85
N TYR A 146 4.98 19.08 23.49
CA TYR A 146 4.87 20.46 23.05
C TYR A 146 4.23 21.41 24.08
N HIS A 147 3.72 20.89 25.20
CA HIS A 147 2.97 21.68 26.17
C HIS A 147 3.10 21.13 27.58
N GLU A 148 3.49 21.98 28.53
CA GLU A 148 3.34 21.68 29.95
C GLU A 148 1.98 22.19 30.44
N SER A 149 1.16 21.30 30.98
CA SER A 149 -0.04 21.68 31.72
C SER A 149 0.38 22.36 33.03
N LYS A 150 0.34 23.70 33.08
CA LYS A 150 0.50 24.40 34.36
C LYS A 150 -0.62 23.94 35.31
N PRO A 151 -0.33 23.47 36.53
CA PRO A 151 -1.38 23.28 37.52
C PRO A 151 -2.06 24.63 37.72
N GLN A 152 -3.36 24.74 37.37
CA GLN A 152 -4.09 25.98 37.59
C GLN A 152 -4.05 26.35 39.08
N PRO A 153 -3.49 27.49 39.49
CA PRO A 153 -3.54 27.94 40.88
C PRO A 153 -4.79 28.80 41.13
N HIS A 154 -5.93 28.48 40.52
CA HIS A 154 -7.18 29.21 40.78
C HIS A 154 -8.36 28.25 40.83
N LYS A 155 -8.84 28.01 42.05
CA LYS A 155 -10.23 27.64 42.33
C LYS A 155 -11.15 28.64 41.61
N SER A 156 -11.64 28.26 40.43
CA SER A 156 -12.86 28.84 39.88
C SER A 156 -13.98 27.88 40.25
N ALA A 157 -14.67 28.19 41.33
CA ALA A 157 -15.87 27.48 41.76
C ALA A 157 -16.99 27.67 40.74
N SER A 158 -16.95 26.97 39.60
CA SER A 158 -17.99 27.01 38.57
C SER A 158 -17.91 25.80 37.62
N THR A 159 -18.00 24.58 38.15
CA THR A 159 -18.59 23.41 37.45
C THR A 159 -18.98 22.35 38.48
N ASP A 160 -19.68 22.75 39.54
CA ASP A 160 -20.58 21.84 40.26
C ASP A 160 -21.99 22.04 39.68
N LEU A 161 -22.24 21.46 38.49
CA LEU A 161 -23.61 21.20 38.07
C LEU A 161 -24.12 20.02 38.90
N ASN A 162 -24.61 20.37 40.08
CA ASN A 162 -25.36 19.51 40.97
C ASN A 162 -26.64 19.03 40.24
N LEU A 163 -26.57 17.83 39.68
CA LEU A 163 -27.72 17.04 39.25
C LEU A 163 -28.07 16.02 40.35
N GLN A 164 -28.44 16.51 41.55
CA GLN A 164 -29.27 15.74 42.45
C GLN A 164 -30.76 16.02 42.20
N ASN A 165 -31.37 15.05 41.52
CA ASN A 165 -32.58 14.37 41.99
C ASN A 165 -33.84 15.22 42.26
N ARG A 166 -34.79 15.19 41.32
CA ARG A 166 -36.22 15.08 41.64
C ARG A 166 -36.99 14.40 40.52
#